data_AF-A0A1B7NRT9-F1
#
_entry.id   AF-A0A1B7NRT9-F1
#
_cell.length_a   1.000
_cell.length_b   1.000
_cell.length_c   1.000
_cell.angle_alpha   90.00
_cell.angle_beta   90.00
_cell.angle_gamma   90.00
#
_symmetry.space_group_name_H-M   'P 1'
#
loop_
_entity.id
_entity.type
_entity.pdbx_description
1 polymer ?
#
loop_
_entity_poly.entity_id
_entity_poly.type
_entity_poly.pdbx_seq_one_letter_code
_entity_poly.pdbx_strand_id
1 'polypeptide(L)'
;MAESQERGEEIRQVFGAAFGELLAADPAAFRSKFRKMASSAFAFYRGSACLFYHDLKQEQHGGPYLDERTSRVWIHGDLHAENFGTYMDSQGRLIFNVNDFDEAYIGPFTWDIKRFAASVALIGYAKALSDDQITSLVKTYAAAYRERIRVLDTSRASSDAKNERADVLGFTLETAKGPVLDALRSARLNTRVGC
;
A
#
# COMPACT_ATOMS: atom_id res chain seq x y z
N MET A 1 -6.59 24.37 -18.91
CA MET A 1 -5.36 24.41 -19.73
C MET A 1 -4.18 24.98 -18.94
N ALA A 2 -4.27 26.20 -18.39
CA ALA A 2 -3.21 26.77 -17.55
C ALA A 2 -2.91 25.91 -16.28
N GLU A 3 -3.96 25.50 -15.55
CA GLU A 3 -3.85 24.65 -14.35
C GLU A 3 -3.21 23.27 -14.63
N SER A 4 -3.53 22.66 -15.78
CA SER A 4 -2.92 21.39 -16.19
C SER A 4 -1.44 21.53 -16.54
N GLN A 5 -1.04 22.70 -17.05
CA GLN A 5 0.34 23.00 -17.39
C GLN A 5 1.18 23.25 -16.13
N GLU A 6 0.63 24.01 -15.18
CA GLU A 6 1.21 24.22 -13.84
C GLU A 6 1.43 22.89 -13.11
N ARG A 7 0.41 22.02 -13.08
CA ARG A 7 0.55 20.69 -12.48
C ARG A 7 1.63 19.83 -13.16
N GLY A 8 1.74 19.92 -14.49
CA GLY A 8 2.79 19.21 -15.23
C GLY A 8 4.21 19.71 -14.93
N GLU A 9 4.37 21.00 -14.59
CA GLU A 9 5.65 21.56 -14.14
C GLU A 9 5.99 21.10 -12.73
N GLU A 10 5.03 21.10 -11.82
CA GLU A 10 5.19 20.58 -10.46
C GLU A 10 5.62 19.10 -10.46
N ILE A 11 4.94 18.26 -11.24
CA ILE A 11 5.31 16.83 -11.37
C ILE A 11 6.75 16.68 -11.88
N ARG A 12 7.15 17.48 -12.87
CA ARG A 12 8.52 17.46 -13.40
C ARG A 12 9.54 17.88 -12.35
N GLN A 13 9.23 18.89 -11.54
CA GLN A 13 10.09 19.34 -10.45
C GLN A 13 10.27 18.23 -9.40
N VAL A 14 9.17 17.61 -8.95
CA VAL A 14 9.20 16.53 -7.97
C VAL A 14 9.97 15.33 -8.50
N PHE A 15 9.75 14.93 -9.76
CA PHE A 15 10.49 13.83 -10.37
C PHE A 15 11.96 14.17 -10.58
N GLY A 16 12.28 15.41 -10.95
CA GLY A 16 13.66 15.88 -11.04
C GLY A 16 14.40 15.76 -9.70
N ALA A 17 13.74 16.15 -8.60
CA ALA A 17 14.30 16.03 -7.26
C ALA A 17 14.43 14.56 -6.80
N ALA A 18 13.41 13.73 -7.02
CA ALA A 18 13.38 12.36 -6.53
C ALA A 18 14.22 11.38 -7.37
N PHE A 19 14.33 11.64 -8.68
CA PHE A 19 14.89 10.70 -9.64
C PHE A 19 16.06 11.25 -10.44
N GLY A 20 16.37 12.55 -10.38
CA GLY A 20 17.33 13.20 -11.28
C GLY A 20 18.71 12.55 -11.29
N GLU A 21 19.28 12.27 -10.10
CA GLU A 21 20.58 11.61 -9.99
C GLU A 21 20.55 10.17 -10.51
N LEU A 22 19.51 9.41 -10.14
CA LEU A 22 19.35 8.02 -10.57
C LEU A 22 19.09 7.92 -12.08
N LEU A 23 18.36 8.88 -12.65
CA LEU A 23 18.10 9.02 -14.08
C LEU A 23 19.39 9.33 -14.85
N ALA A 24 20.25 10.19 -14.30
CA ALA A 24 21.55 10.51 -14.89
C ALA A 24 22.50 9.29 -14.85
N ALA A 25 22.44 8.50 -13.78
CA ALA A 25 23.24 7.29 -13.62
C ALA A 25 22.80 6.14 -14.55
N ASP A 26 21.48 5.92 -14.71
CA ASP A 26 20.94 4.90 -15.63
C ASP A 26 19.70 5.40 -16.42
N PRO A 27 19.92 6.09 -17.55
CA PRO A 27 18.82 6.55 -18.39
C PRO A 27 17.98 5.41 -18.99
N ALA A 28 18.55 4.22 -19.17
CA ALA A 28 17.84 3.09 -19.80
C ALA A 28 16.83 2.47 -18.83
N ALA A 29 17.23 2.25 -17.57
CA ALA A 29 16.34 1.79 -16.52
C ALA A 29 15.17 2.76 -16.32
N PHE A 30 15.44 4.07 -16.31
CA PHE A 30 14.38 5.06 -16.17
C PHE A 30 13.43 5.16 -17.35
N ARG A 31 13.91 4.99 -18.60
CA ARG A 31 13.00 4.85 -19.75
C ARG A 31 12.04 3.67 -19.57
N SER A 32 12.53 2.53 -19.09
CA SER A 32 11.68 1.38 -18.78
C SER A 32 10.70 1.69 -17.65
N LYS A 33 11.16 2.31 -16.56
CA LYS A 33 10.33 2.75 -15.43
C LYS A 33 9.20 3.68 -15.88
N PHE A 34 9.51 4.74 -16.63
CA PHE A 34 8.50 5.68 -17.11
C PHE A 34 7.51 5.06 -18.09
N ARG A 35 7.93 4.11 -18.94
CA ARG A 35 7.00 3.33 -19.78
C ARG A 35 6.03 2.50 -18.96
N LYS A 36 6.52 1.85 -17.89
CA LYS A 36 5.65 1.12 -16.95
C LYS A 36 4.67 2.06 -16.26
N MET A 37 5.15 3.21 -15.75
CA MET A 37 4.29 4.22 -15.13
C MET A 37 3.21 4.76 -16.07
N ALA A 38 3.54 4.97 -17.35
CA ALA A 38 2.60 5.46 -18.36
C ALA A 38 1.51 4.46 -18.77
N SER A 39 1.61 3.19 -18.34
CA SER A 39 0.65 2.14 -18.75
C SER A 39 -0.75 2.29 -18.16
N SER A 40 -0.89 2.93 -17.00
CA SER A 40 -2.18 3.22 -16.36
C SER A 40 -2.05 4.25 -15.24
N ALA A 41 -3.16 4.86 -14.84
CA ALA A 41 -3.19 5.77 -13.69
C ALA A 41 -2.73 5.08 -12.39
N PHE A 42 -3.08 3.81 -12.21
CA PHE A 42 -2.61 3.00 -11.09
C PHE A 42 -1.09 2.77 -11.15
N ALA A 43 -0.56 2.41 -12.33
CA ALA A 43 0.88 2.22 -12.52
C ALA A 43 1.67 3.52 -12.30
N PHE A 44 1.12 4.66 -12.73
CA PHE A 44 1.68 5.97 -12.45
C PHE A 44 1.70 6.24 -10.95
N TYR A 45 0.58 6.00 -10.25
CA TYR A 45 0.44 6.25 -8.81
C TYR A 45 1.46 5.45 -7.98
N ARG A 46 1.60 4.14 -8.23
CA ARG A 46 2.62 3.32 -7.54
C ARG A 46 4.04 3.78 -7.85
N GLY A 47 4.33 4.19 -9.09
CA GLY A 47 5.67 4.65 -9.48
C GLY A 47 6.02 6.07 -9.04
N SER A 48 5.08 6.79 -8.41
CA SER A 48 5.21 8.21 -8.06
C SER A 48 4.93 8.49 -6.58
N ALA A 49 5.38 7.60 -5.69
CA ALA A 49 5.26 7.80 -4.24
C ALA A 49 5.74 9.18 -3.77
N CYS A 50 6.87 9.67 -4.31
CA CYS A 50 7.39 11.01 -4.05
C CYS A 50 6.38 12.14 -4.34
N LEU A 51 5.59 12.02 -5.41
CA LEU A 51 4.56 13.00 -5.78
C LEU A 51 3.41 12.99 -4.79
N PHE A 52 2.95 11.81 -4.39
CA PHE A 52 1.92 11.69 -3.37
C PHE A 52 2.33 12.35 -2.05
N TYR A 53 3.56 12.13 -1.58
CA TYR A 53 4.03 12.77 -0.34
C TYR A 53 4.27 14.27 -0.49
N HIS A 54 4.69 14.71 -1.67
CA HIS A 54 4.77 16.14 -1.99
C HIS A 54 3.39 16.80 -1.87
N ASP A 55 2.35 16.21 -2.48
CA ASP A 55 0.98 16.72 -2.40
C ASP A 55 0.43 16.67 -0.96
N LEU A 56 0.67 15.56 -0.26
CA LEU A 56 0.18 15.35 1.10
C LEU A 56 0.81 16.31 2.11
N LYS A 57 2.05 16.75 1.87
CA LYS A 57 2.72 17.76 2.70
C LYS A 57 2.07 19.14 2.56
N GLN A 58 1.42 19.42 1.43
CA GLN A 58 0.68 20.66 1.21
C GLN A 58 -0.70 20.65 1.89
N GLU A 59 -1.22 19.47 2.25
CA GLU A 59 -2.40 19.38 3.11
C GLU A 59 -2.05 19.85 4.55
N GLN A 60 -3.01 20.50 5.21
CA GLN A 60 -2.83 20.83 6.63
C GLN A 60 -2.59 19.56 7.44
N HIS A 61 -1.47 19.53 8.15
CA HIS A 61 -1.15 18.44 9.05
C HIS A 61 -2.08 18.53 10.25
N GLY A 62 -3.08 17.66 10.31
CA GLY A 62 -4.04 17.66 11.39
C GLY A 62 -5.28 16.85 11.07
N GLY A 63 -5.98 16.48 12.13
CA GLY A 63 -7.22 15.73 12.05
C GLY A 63 -7.54 15.14 13.41
N PRO A 64 -8.78 14.74 13.67
CA PRO A 64 -9.21 14.23 14.97
C PRO A 64 -8.53 12.92 15.39
N TYR A 65 -7.74 12.33 14.48
CA TYR A 65 -7.03 11.07 14.69
C TYR A 65 -5.52 11.24 14.92
N LEU A 66 -4.99 12.47 14.85
CA LEU A 66 -3.55 12.74 14.95
C LEU A 66 -3.22 13.44 16.28
N ASP A 67 -2.39 12.79 17.09
CA ASP A 67 -1.79 13.32 18.32
C ASP A 67 -0.29 12.97 18.38
N GLU A 68 0.38 13.26 19.49
CA GLU A 68 1.82 12.94 19.67
C GLU A 68 2.16 11.45 19.49
N ARG A 69 1.21 10.55 19.74
CA ARG A 69 1.39 9.10 19.65
C ARG A 69 1.07 8.55 18.27
N THR A 70 0.15 9.17 17.54
CA THR A 70 -0.32 8.67 16.24
C THR A 70 0.26 9.43 15.03
N SER A 71 0.86 10.60 15.25
CA SER A 71 1.51 11.41 14.20
C SER A 71 2.93 10.94 13.85
N ARG A 72 3.55 10.08 14.67
CA ARG A 72 4.94 9.61 14.50
C ARG A 72 5.05 8.10 14.72
N VAL A 73 4.50 7.33 13.79
CA VAL A 73 4.60 5.86 13.80
C VAL A 73 5.32 5.38 12.55
N TRP A 74 5.83 4.15 12.60
CA TRP A 74 6.33 3.48 11.40
C TRP A 74 5.16 3.21 10.46
N ILE A 75 5.26 3.75 9.25
CA ILE A 75 4.36 3.52 8.13
C ILE A 75 5.10 2.75 7.03
N HIS A 76 4.35 2.04 6.19
CA HIS A 76 4.85 1.28 5.06
C HIS A 76 5.47 2.21 4.00
N GLY A 77 4.88 3.37 3.74
CA GLY A 77 5.50 4.39 2.89
C GLY A 77 5.23 4.25 1.39
N ASP A 78 4.96 3.04 0.88
CA ASP A 78 4.43 2.85 -0.48
C ASP A 78 3.20 1.94 -0.52
N LEU A 79 2.35 2.00 0.51
CA LEU A 79 1.21 1.10 0.62
C LEU A 79 0.18 1.26 -0.51
N HIS A 80 0.04 0.20 -1.30
CA HIS A 80 -0.93 0.06 -2.40
C HIS A 80 -1.39 -1.39 -2.54
N ALA A 81 -2.50 -1.62 -3.26
CA ALA A 81 -3.12 -2.95 -3.39
C ALA A 81 -2.17 -4.07 -3.86
N GLU A 82 -1.19 -3.76 -4.72
CA GLU A 82 -0.23 -4.76 -5.22
C GLU A 82 0.89 -5.11 -4.23
N ASN A 83 1.00 -4.46 -3.06
CA ASN A 83 1.91 -4.93 -1.99
C ASN A 83 1.31 -6.13 -1.24
N PHE A 84 0.04 -6.47 -1.47
CA PHE A 84 -0.59 -7.64 -0.86
C PHE A 84 -0.41 -8.84 -1.76
N GLY A 85 0.19 -9.90 -1.22
CA GLY A 85 0.47 -11.10 -1.98
C GLY A 85 0.80 -12.30 -1.11
N THR A 86 1.06 -13.43 -1.75
CA THR A 86 1.47 -14.67 -1.09
C THR A 86 2.99 -14.79 -1.04
N TYR A 87 3.55 -15.07 0.13
CA TYR A 87 4.99 -15.33 0.29
C TYR A 87 5.23 -16.31 1.45
N MET A 88 6.46 -16.81 1.55
CA MET A 88 6.90 -17.66 2.66
C MET A 88 7.38 -16.79 3.80
N ASP A 89 6.84 -16.97 5.00
CA ASP A 89 7.33 -16.30 6.20
C ASP A 89 8.69 -16.86 6.67
N SER A 90 9.26 -16.26 7.70
CA SER A 90 10.55 -16.70 8.27
C SER A 90 10.52 -18.10 8.89
N GLN A 91 9.34 -18.68 9.08
CA GLN A 91 9.13 -20.04 9.58
C GLN A 91 8.80 -21.03 8.45
N GLY A 92 8.88 -20.61 7.19
CA GLY A 92 8.58 -21.45 6.03
C GLY A 92 7.08 -21.74 5.87
N ARG A 93 6.20 -20.88 6.38
CA ARG A 93 4.75 -20.98 6.18
C ARG A 93 4.32 -20.08 5.03
N LEU A 94 3.46 -20.60 4.16
CA LEU A 94 2.85 -19.81 3.09
C LEU A 94 1.77 -18.91 3.69
N ILE A 95 1.99 -17.60 3.61
CA ILE A 95 1.08 -16.59 4.13
C ILE A 95 0.66 -15.60 3.05
N PHE A 96 -0.49 -14.96 3.23
CA PHE A 96 -0.93 -13.80 2.47
C PHE A 96 -0.86 -12.59 3.38
N ASN A 97 -0.04 -11.62 3.01
CA ASN A 97 0.19 -10.43 3.80
C ASN A 97 0.76 -9.30 2.91
N VAL A 98 0.89 -8.11 3.50
CA VAL A 98 1.69 -7.03 2.91
C VAL A 98 3.17 -7.42 2.89
N ASN A 99 3.87 -7.06 1.82
CA ASN A 99 5.31 -7.22 1.66
C ASN A 99 5.99 -5.88 1.37
N ASP A 100 7.31 -5.91 1.18
CA ASP A 100 8.12 -4.83 0.62
C ASP A 100 8.08 -3.52 1.44
N PHE A 101 8.94 -3.42 2.46
CA PHE A 101 8.99 -2.29 3.40
C PHE A 101 10.20 -1.36 3.14
N ASP A 102 10.71 -1.37 1.91
CA ASP A 102 11.93 -0.62 1.56
C ASP A 102 11.71 0.90 1.59
N GLU A 103 10.46 1.35 1.44
CA GLU A 103 10.04 2.76 1.58
C GLU A 103 9.53 3.13 2.99
N ALA A 104 9.73 2.28 4.00
CA ALA A 104 9.22 2.55 5.35
C ALA A 104 9.73 3.86 5.93
N TYR A 105 8.82 4.63 6.53
CA TYR A 105 9.09 5.98 7.04
C TYR A 105 8.40 6.21 8.39
N ILE A 106 8.86 7.22 9.15
CA ILE A 106 8.17 7.65 10.37
C ILE A 106 7.25 8.81 10.03
N GLY A 107 5.94 8.60 10.16
CA GLY A 107 4.96 9.63 9.88
C GLY A 107 3.56 9.32 10.44
N PRO A 108 2.58 10.17 10.11
CA PRO A 108 1.18 9.94 10.46
C PRO A 108 0.67 8.65 9.80
N PHE A 109 0.08 7.75 10.59
CA PHE A 109 -0.49 6.49 10.07
C PHE A 109 -1.57 6.71 8.99
N THR A 110 -2.22 7.87 9.02
CA THR A 110 -3.25 8.25 8.05
C THR A 110 -2.72 8.36 6.63
N TRP A 111 -1.40 8.54 6.45
CA TRP A 111 -0.76 8.60 5.14
C TRP A 111 -0.90 7.28 4.39
N ASP A 112 -0.59 6.14 5.03
CA ASP A 112 -0.77 4.82 4.45
C ASP A 112 -2.24 4.50 4.15
N ILE A 113 -3.15 4.89 5.04
CA ILE A 113 -4.60 4.69 4.84
C ILE A 113 -5.07 5.44 3.60
N LYS A 114 -4.68 6.73 3.47
CA LYS A 114 -4.99 7.55 2.29
C LYS A 114 -4.36 6.96 1.03
N ARG A 115 -3.10 6.51 1.13
CA ARG A 115 -2.35 5.95 0.01
C ARG A 115 -3.03 4.69 -0.54
N PHE A 116 -3.35 3.76 0.36
CA PHE A 116 -4.04 2.54 0.00
C PHE A 116 -5.44 2.82 -0.55
N ALA A 117 -6.21 3.72 0.08
CA ALA A 117 -7.54 4.11 -0.39
C ALA A 117 -7.53 4.68 -1.83
N ALA A 118 -6.58 5.56 -2.13
CA ALA A 118 -6.37 6.07 -3.49
C ALA A 118 -6.02 4.93 -4.46
N SER A 119 -5.18 3.98 -4.04
CA SER A 119 -4.82 2.81 -4.83
C SER A 119 -6.06 1.95 -5.19
N VAL A 120 -6.97 1.74 -4.24
CA VAL A 120 -8.24 1.02 -4.44
C VAL A 120 -9.15 1.77 -5.40
N ALA A 121 -9.26 3.09 -5.25
CA ALA A 121 -10.05 3.92 -6.16
C ALA A 121 -9.53 3.84 -7.60
N LEU A 122 -8.22 3.96 -7.80
CA LEU A 122 -7.60 3.87 -9.13
C LEU A 122 -7.81 2.50 -9.79
N ILE A 123 -7.74 1.40 -9.02
CA ILE A 123 -8.08 0.07 -9.53
C ILE A 123 -9.56 0.00 -9.90
N GLY A 124 -10.44 0.52 -9.05
CA GLY A 124 -11.88 0.56 -9.30
C GLY A 124 -12.21 1.30 -10.60
N TYR A 125 -11.60 2.47 -10.82
CA TYR A 125 -11.72 3.22 -12.07
C TYR A 125 -11.20 2.42 -13.27
N ALA A 126 -10.03 1.77 -13.15
CA ALA A 126 -9.49 0.93 -14.21
C ALA A 126 -10.36 -0.30 -14.54
N LYS A 127 -11.21 -0.73 -13.60
CA LYS A 127 -12.20 -1.80 -13.76
C LYS A 127 -13.59 -1.30 -14.12
N ALA A 128 -13.74 0.00 -14.40
CA ALA A 128 -15.02 0.65 -14.71
C ALA A 128 -16.12 0.43 -13.66
N LEU A 129 -15.73 0.37 -12.38
CA LEU A 129 -16.68 0.37 -11.27
C LEU A 129 -17.30 1.77 -11.11
N SER A 130 -18.53 1.83 -10.60
CA SER A 130 -19.17 3.12 -10.29
C SER A 130 -18.53 3.80 -9.07
N ASP A 131 -18.71 5.11 -8.95
CA ASP A 131 -18.24 5.88 -7.78
C ASP A 131 -18.82 5.34 -6.47
N ASP A 132 -20.05 4.83 -6.48
CA ASP A 132 -20.69 4.20 -5.31
C ASP A 132 -20.00 2.89 -4.93
N GLN A 133 -19.65 2.06 -5.90
CA GLN A 133 -18.90 0.82 -5.66
C GLN A 133 -17.50 1.12 -5.12
N ILE A 134 -16.80 2.09 -5.71
CA ILE A 134 -15.48 2.54 -5.25
C ILE A 134 -15.56 3.09 -3.83
N THR A 135 -16.53 3.94 -3.55
CA THR A 135 -16.77 4.51 -2.22
C THR A 135 -17.04 3.41 -1.20
N SER A 136 -17.84 2.40 -1.55
CA SER A 136 -18.11 1.24 -0.70
C SER A 136 -16.85 0.44 -0.40
N LEU A 137 -15.99 0.20 -1.40
CA LEU A 137 -14.72 -0.50 -1.23
C LEU A 137 -13.77 0.26 -0.29
N VAL A 138 -13.61 1.57 -0.50
CA VAL A 138 -12.75 2.42 0.34
C VAL A 138 -13.26 2.47 1.78
N LYS A 139 -14.57 2.60 1.98
CA LYS A 139 -15.18 2.55 3.33
C LYS A 139 -14.99 1.20 4.00
N THR A 140 -15.13 0.11 3.24
CA THR A 140 -14.90 -1.26 3.74
C THR A 140 -13.47 -1.42 4.22
N TYR A 141 -12.49 -0.95 3.44
CA TYR A 141 -11.08 -0.94 3.85
C TYR A 141 -10.85 -0.16 5.15
N ALA A 142 -11.34 1.09 5.23
CA ALA A 142 -11.16 1.92 6.42
C ALA A 142 -11.81 1.30 7.68
N ALA A 143 -13.00 0.69 7.52
CA ALA A 143 -13.67 -0.02 8.59
C ALA A 143 -12.88 -1.26 9.06
N ALA A 144 -12.36 -2.05 8.11
CA ALA A 144 -11.55 -3.23 8.42
C ALA A 144 -10.24 -2.84 9.12
N TYR A 145 -9.58 -1.77 8.68
CA TYR A 145 -8.39 -1.24 9.35
C TYR A 145 -8.68 -0.87 10.81
N ARG A 146 -9.74 -0.08 11.05
CA ARG A 146 -10.16 0.32 12.40
C ARG A 146 -10.47 -0.88 13.29
N GLU A 147 -11.21 -1.87 12.77
CA GLU A 147 -11.55 -3.07 13.53
C GLU A 147 -10.29 -3.89 13.87
N ARG A 148 -9.33 -3.97 12.94
CA ARG A 148 -8.06 -4.65 13.18
C ARG A 148 -7.25 -3.99 14.30
N ILE A 149 -7.20 -2.65 14.33
CA ILE A 149 -6.58 -1.91 15.44
C ILE A 149 -7.27 -2.18 16.76
N ARG A 150 -8.61 -2.24 16.79
CA ARG A 150 -9.37 -2.58 18.00
C ARG A 150 -9.03 -3.98 18.52
N VAL A 151 -8.96 -4.98 17.65
CA VAL A 151 -8.57 -6.35 18.02
C VAL A 151 -7.13 -6.41 18.55
N LEU A 152 -6.22 -5.65 17.93
CA LEU A 152 -4.84 -5.53 18.39
C LEU A 152 -4.73 -4.89 19.78
N ASP A 153 -5.54 -3.88 20.05
CA ASP A 153 -5.59 -3.22 21.35
C ASP A 153 -6.12 -4.16 22.45
N THR A 154 -7.21 -4.88 22.18
CA THR A 154 -7.79 -5.84 23.13
C THR A 154 -6.90 -7.07 23.37
N SER A 155 -6.27 -7.61 22.32
CA SER A 155 -5.37 -8.78 22.43
C SER A 155 -4.04 -8.47 23.15
N ARG A 156 -3.59 -7.22 23.15
CA ARG A 156 -2.41 -6.80 23.96
C ARG A 156 -2.65 -6.93 25.47
N ALA A 157 -3.90 -7.00 25.93
CA ALA A 157 -4.24 -7.16 27.33
C ALA A 157 -4.18 -8.62 27.84
N SER A 158 -4.04 -9.60 26.94
CA SER A 158 -4.01 -11.04 27.26
C SER A 158 -2.57 -11.59 27.23
N SER A 159 -2.16 -12.35 28.25
CA SER A 159 -0.78 -12.80 28.47
C SER A 159 -0.25 -13.91 27.53
N ASP A 160 -1.08 -14.46 26.63
CA ASP A 160 -0.70 -15.51 25.65
C ASP A 160 -0.24 -14.95 24.28
N ALA A 161 0.14 -13.68 24.26
CA ALA A 161 0.31 -12.81 23.08
C ALA A 161 1.31 -13.25 21.98
N LYS A 162 2.11 -14.31 22.14
CA LYS A 162 3.09 -14.70 21.11
C LYS A 162 2.49 -15.51 19.96
N ASN A 163 1.56 -16.43 20.24
CA ASN A 163 0.94 -17.25 19.19
C ASN A 163 -0.21 -16.50 18.50
N GLU A 164 -1.03 -15.76 19.25
CA GLU A 164 -2.09 -14.93 18.67
C GLU A 164 -1.56 -13.81 17.77
N ARG A 165 -0.39 -13.24 18.07
CA ARG A 165 0.24 -12.23 17.19
C ARG A 165 0.61 -12.78 15.81
N ALA A 166 1.00 -14.04 15.69
CA ALA A 166 1.34 -14.64 14.40
C ALA A 166 0.11 -14.79 13.50
N ASP A 167 -1.04 -15.17 14.07
CA ASP A 167 -2.33 -15.22 13.35
C ASP A 167 -2.91 -13.82 13.07
N VAL A 168 -2.46 -12.82 13.83
CA VAL A 168 -2.82 -11.41 13.65
C VAL A 168 -2.00 -10.71 12.56
N LEU A 169 -0.89 -11.30 12.11
CA LEU A 169 0.02 -10.64 11.17
C LEU A 169 -0.13 -11.10 9.71
N GLY A 170 -0.92 -12.14 9.41
CA GLY A 170 -1.16 -12.57 8.04
C GLY A 170 -2.19 -13.69 7.95
N PHE A 171 -2.71 -13.93 6.75
CA PHE A 171 -3.63 -15.04 6.52
C PHE A 171 -2.87 -16.28 6.08
N THR A 172 -3.18 -17.43 6.68
CA THR A 172 -2.61 -18.73 6.33
C THR A 172 -3.66 -19.59 5.60
N LEU A 173 -3.28 -20.79 5.16
CA LEU A 173 -4.23 -21.74 4.57
C LEU A 173 -5.32 -22.19 5.55
N GLU A 174 -5.05 -22.12 6.85
CA GLU A 174 -5.95 -22.49 7.94
C GLU A 174 -6.90 -21.34 8.31
N THR A 175 -6.43 -20.08 8.22
CA THR A 175 -7.19 -18.91 8.68
C THR A 175 -7.87 -18.12 7.55
N ALA A 176 -7.37 -18.22 6.31
CA ALA A 176 -7.92 -17.51 5.16
C ALA A 176 -9.30 -18.06 4.75
N LYS A 177 -10.13 -17.18 4.18
CA LYS A 177 -11.43 -17.53 3.58
C LYS A 177 -11.59 -16.84 2.23
N GLY A 178 -12.45 -17.39 1.38
CA GLY A 178 -12.82 -16.80 0.09
C GLY A 178 -11.61 -16.54 -0.82
N PRO A 179 -11.53 -15.39 -1.51
CA PRO A 179 -10.49 -15.11 -2.51
C PRO A 179 -9.05 -15.22 -1.99
N VAL A 180 -8.81 -14.89 -0.71
CA VAL A 180 -7.48 -15.00 -0.09
C VAL A 180 -7.07 -16.46 0.06
N LEU A 181 -8.02 -17.34 0.44
CA LEU A 181 -7.77 -18.78 0.53
C LEU A 181 -7.49 -19.38 -0.86
N ASP A 182 -8.20 -18.92 -1.88
CA ASP A 182 -7.99 -19.37 -3.25
C ASP A 182 -6.63 -18.93 -3.80
N ALA A 183 -6.19 -17.70 -3.48
CA ALA A 183 -4.86 -17.22 -3.80
C ALA A 183 -3.76 -18.08 -3.13
N LEU A 184 -3.91 -18.38 -1.85
CA LEU A 184 -2.97 -19.25 -1.10
C LEU A 184 -2.92 -20.68 -1.66
N ARG A 185 -4.08 -21.26 -2.00
CA ARG A 185 -4.15 -22.59 -2.63
C ARG A 185 -3.46 -22.60 -4.00
N SER A 186 -3.71 -21.57 -4.81
CA SER A 186 -3.09 -21.42 -6.13
C SER A 186 -1.58 -21.27 -6.02
N ALA A 187 -1.10 -20.42 -5.11
CA ALA A 187 0.33 -20.25 -4.85
C ALA A 187 0.99 -21.57 -4.44
N ARG A 188 0.36 -22.33 -3.52
CA ARG A 188 0.88 -23.64 -3.07
C ARG A 188 1.03 -24.64 -4.21
N LEU A 189 0.08 -24.69 -5.14
CA LEU A 189 0.14 -25.56 -6.31
C LEU A 189 1.31 -25.19 -7.22
N ASN A 190 1.52 -23.90 -7.47
CA ASN A 190 2.59 -23.40 -8.33
C ASN A 190 4.00 -23.64 -7.76
N THR A 191 4.16 -23.63 -6.42
CA THR A 191 5.44 -24.01 -5.77
C THR A 191 5.80 -25.49 -5.89
N ARG A 192 4.86 -26.39 -6.24
CA ARG A 192 5.11 -27.84 -6.33
C ARG A 192 5.55 -28.32 -7.72
N VAL A 193 5.48 -27.48 -8.75
CA VAL A 193 5.78 -27.85 -10.15
C VAL A 193 7.25 -27.57 -10.53
N GLY A 194 8.10 -27.25 -9.54
CA GLY A 194 9.52 -26.90 -9.73
C GLY A 194 10.52 -27.92 -9.18
N CYS A 195 10.17 -29.21 -9.14
CA CYS A 195 11.11 -30.31 -8.82
C CYS A 195 11.24 -31.25 -10.01
#